data_AF-A0A4Q1RBM2-F1
#
_entry.id   AF-A0A4Q1RBM2-F1
#
_cell.length_a   1.000
_cell.length_b   1.000
_cell.length_c   1.000
_cell.angle_alpha   90.00
_cell.angle_beta   90.00
_cell.angle_gamma   90.00
#
_symmetry.space_group_name_H-M   'P 1'
#
loop_
_entity.id
_entity.type
_entity.pdbx_description
1 polymer ?
#
loop_
_entity_poly.entity_id
_entity_poly.type
_entity_poly.pdbx_seq_one_letter_code
_entity_poly.pdbx_strand_id
1 'polypeptide(L)'
;MRSGDMVGSRRRTRFRLLCWLLTPIALLIAFNAAPASATADTLALDKTTYMQGTTINVSYTTTANNNNWVGIYKAGDTPGSVSSVKWADAQSASGTLTFAVSGAPGKSEGDSNRAAGTTLVPGEYVAYLFQNGGYTQLAVRHFWVGPTLSLDKSSYTAGDTITATYSVPDQWGLANNWIGIYRDTDPVDSAHHVKWAYAPNASGTVTLPTSGLADGGYVAYYLYKDGYNTDLATDPKLGDLYSVPVHFYVGSPPAAAGKVPALDHVFMVMMENKAPTDIFGTSNNKPNCASPNTAPAPYLSQLACNNISLTNSHGLMHPSDPNYVALASGQLGIQGNNFSSLSSVGGINTKHLGSIAEDAGKTWKGYIEGTNSSCDLTAKSPYDPDDLPFLYFKGVGNDTTYCQNHLKPISDFWTDLASTTTKMPNYVWFVPNSDNTMHNNCGTLSTCVTAGDNWMKNNLPKLLNSTAFTKEKSLLVITWDEDRYWTPANPIPTILVGSPGLLKAGGSTSNTYYNHYNVTRTVEDALGLTPMTSNDKNAVPIYDIWAP
;
A
#
# COMPACT_ATOMS: atom_id res chain seq x y z
N MET A 1 -65.94 52.86 -3.97
CA MET A 1 -65.79 54.27 -4.40
C MET A 1 -64.46 54.39 -5.14
N ARG A 2 -64.53 54.77 -6.44
CA ARG A 2 -63.52 55.34 -7.37
C ARG A 2 -62.19 54.58 -7.56
N SER A 3 -61.65 54.34 -8.76
CA SER A 3 -61.93 54.74 -10.16
C SER A 3 -61.02 53.87 -11.06
N GLY A 4 -61.49 53.20 -12.13
CA GLY A 4 -61.52 53.72 -13.53
C GLY A 4 -60.16 53.46 -14.21
N ASP A 5 -59.99 52.86 -15.40
CA ASP A 5 -60.83 52.69 -16.59
C ASP A 5 -60.27 51.51 -17.43
N MET A 6 -61.11 50.61 -17.98
CA MET A 6 -61.62 50.57 -19.38
C MET A 6 -60.50 50.76 -20.44
N VAL A 7 -60.30 49.91 -21.45
CA VAL A 7 -61.23 49.47 -22.50
C VAL A 7 -60.65 48.24 -23.21
N GLY A 8 -61.49 47.24 -23.49
CA GLY A 8 -61.20 46.18 -24.47
C GLY A 8 -61.90 46.43 -25.81
N SER A 9 -61.34 45.91 -26.91
CA SER A 9 -62.06 45.56 -28.15
C SER A 9 -61.09 45.00 -29.19
N ARG A 10 -61.04 43.67 -29.38
CA ARG A 10 -61.62 42.94 -30.54
C ARG A 10 -61.20 43.45 -31.93
N ARG A 11 -60.53 42.60 -32.73
CA ARG A 11 -61.20 41.77 -33.75
C ARG A 11 -60.27 40.76 -34.42
N ARG A 12 -60.86 39.58 -34.64
CA ARG A 12 -60.39 38.43 -35.41
C ARG A 12 -60.30 38.78 -36.90
N THR A 13 -59.35 38.17 -37.61
CA THR A 13 -59.65 37.24 -38.72
C THR A 13 -58.40 36.48 -39.16
N ARG A 14 -58.51 35.15 -39.20
CA ARG A 14 -57.57 34.23 -39.85
C ARG A 14 -57.90 34.17 -41.34
N PHE A 15 -56.92 34.18 -42.23
CA PHE A 15 -57.00 33.48 -43.52
C PHE A 15 -55.62 32.98 -43.95
N ARG A 16 -55.64 31.79 -44.55
CA ARG A 16 -54.54 30.84 -44.80
C ARG A 16 -53.75 31.14 -46.08
N LEU A 17 -52.49 30.70 -46.06
CA LEU A 17 -51.65 30.09 -47.12
C LEU A 17 -51.70 30.65 -48.55
N LEU A 18 -50.53 31.02 -49.08
CA LEU A 18 -49.88 30.26 -50.17
C LEU A 18 -48.39 30.65 -50.33
N CYS A 19 -47.52 29.65 -50.46
CA CYS A 19 -46.09 29.76 -50.75
C CYS A 19 -45.82 30.26 -52.18
N TRP A 20 -44.83 31.14 -52.35
CA TRP A 20 -43.97 31.20 -53.55
C TRP A 20 -42.51 31.42 -53.11
N LEU A 21 -41.62 30.78 -53.85
CA LEU A 21 -40.22 30.47 -53.56
C LEU A 21 -39.25 31.50 -54.20
N LEU A 22 -38.06 31.59 -53.59
CA LEU A 22 -36.73 31.98 -54.13
C LEU A 22 -36.26 33.45 -54.03
N THR A 23 -35.28 33.68 -53.14
CA THR A 23 -33.89 34.06 -53.48
C THR A 23 -32.98 34.02 -52.23
N PRO A 24 -31.67 33.69 -52.35
CA PRO A 24 -30.83 33.34 -51.20
C PRO A 24 -30.11 34.56 -50.62
N ILE A 25 -30.20 34.74 -49.30
CA ILE A 25 -29.28 35.61 -48.55
C ILE A 25 -28.37 34.68 -47.75
N ALA A 26 -27.08 34.72 -48.08
CA ALA A 26 -26.03 34.11 -47.26
C ALA A 26 -26.00 34.82 -45.91
N LEU A 27 -26.44 34.14 -44.86
CA LEU A 27 -26.32 34.61 -43.49
C LEU A 27 -24.95 34.17 -42.97
N LEU A 28 -24.04 35.14 -42.77
CA LEU A 28 -22.86 34.93 -41.94
C LEU A 28 -23.34 34.52 -40.54
N ILE A 29 -23.17 33.24 -40.20
CA ILE A 29 -23.23 32.81 -38.80
C ILE A 29 -21.87 33.17 -38.22
N ALA A 30 -21.82 34.27 -37.46
CA ALA A 30 -20.71 34.51 -36.56
C ALA A 30 -20.72 33.39 -35.51
N PHE A 31 -19.77 32.46 -35.62
CA PHE A 31 -19.39 31.61 -34.51
C PHE A 31 -18.79 32.53 -33.44
N ASN A 32 -19.61 32.91 -32.46
CA ASN A 32 -19.07 33.27 -31.15
C ASN A 32 -18.55 31.98 -30.53
N ALA A 33 -17.32 31.60 -30.89
CA ALA A 33 -16.54 30.75 -30.03
C ALA A 33 -16.48 31.46 -28.68
N ALA A 34 -16.98 30.81 -27.63
CA ALA A 34 -16.61 31.20 -26.28
C ALA A 34 -15.08 31.33 -26.26
N PRO A 35 -14.50 32.40 -25.68
CA PRO A 35 -13.06 32.47 -25.55
C PRO A 35 -12.62 31.16 -24.91
N ALA A 36 -11.69 30.45 -25.55
CA ALA A 36 -11.03 29.31 -24.94
C ALA A 36 -10.58 29.80 -23.57
N SER A 37 -11.18 29.26 -22.51
CA SER A 37 -10.79 29.60 -21.15
C SER A 37 -9.30 29.35 -21.10
N ALA A 38 -8.49 30.41 -20.95
CA ALA A 38 -7.06 30.25 -20.75
C ALA A 38 -6.96 29.28 -19.57
N THR A 39 -6.42 28.08 -19.81
CA THR A 39 -6.26 27.07 -18.78
C THR A 39 -5.43 27.74 -17.69
N ALA A 40 -6.04 27.97 -16.52
CA ALA A 40 -5.34 28.59 -15.40
C ALA A 40 -4.04 27.84 -15.15
N ASP A 41 -2.99 28.54 -14.71
CA ASP A 41 -1.76 27.85 -14.32
C ASP A 41 -2.09 26.84 -13.21
N THR A 42 -1.69 25.59 -13.41
CA THR A 42 -1.95 24.52 -12.45
C THR A 42 -0.66 23.86 -12.01
N LEU A 43 -0.70 23.37 -10.79
CA LEU A 43 0.31 22.51 -10.21
C LEU A 43 -0.44 21.37 -9.52
N ALA A 44 -0.05 20.13 -9.75
CA ALA A 44 -0.63 18.95 -9.13
C ALA A 44 0.50 18.06 -8.64
N LEU A 45 0.30 17.50 -7.45
CA LEU A 45 1.19 16.52 -6.87
C LEU A 45 0.54 15.16 -7.04
N ASP A 46 1.34 14.11 -7.25
CA ASP A 46 0.85 12.74 -7.26
C ASP A 46 0.36 12.30 -5.87
N LYS A 47 0.88 12.91 -4.79
CA LYS A 47 0.47 12.64 -3.41
C LYS A 47 0.52 13.89 -2.54
N THR A 48 -0.12 13.80 -1.38
CA THR A 48 -0.03 14.78 -0.30
C THR A 48 0.98 14.40 0.79
N THR A 49 1.47 13.15 0.80
CA THR A 49 2.45 12.64 1.78
C THR A 49 3.47 11.73 1.09
N TYR A 50 4.74 11.86 1.44
CA TYR A 50 5.88 11.12 0.87
C TYR A 50 6.80 10.58 1.95
N MET A 51 7.48 9.47 1.70
CA MET A 51 8.50 8.90 2.60
C MET A 51 9.90 9.10 2.01
N GLN A 52 10.94 9.06 2.85
CA GLN A 52 12.30 8.99 2.33
C GLN A 52 12.46 7.79 1.37
N GLY A 53 13.27 7.97 0.32
CA GLY A 53 13.43 6.96 -0.74
C GLY A 53 12.35 6.99 -1.82
N THR A 54 11.27 7.77 -1.65
CA THR A 54 10.25 7.97 -2.69
C THR A 54 10.56 9.19 -3.58
N THR A 55 9.75 9.38 -4.62
CA THR A 55 9.80 10.56 -5.50
C THR A 55 8.50 11.34 -5.41
N ILE A 56 8.61 12.67 -5.52
CA ILE A 56 7.51 13.61 -5.70
C ILE A 56 7.38 13.91 -7.19
N ASN A 57 6.22 13.62 -7.77
CA ASN A 57 5.92 13.96 -9.16
C ASN A 57 5.01 15.17 -9.19
N VAL A 58 5.51 16.24 -9.81
CA VAL A 58 4.83 17.53 -9.90
C VAL A 58 4.40 17.74 -11.35
N SER A 59 3.11 17.56 -11.61
CA SER A 59 2.51 17.88 -12.91
C SER A 59 2.10 19.34 -12.95
N TYR A 60 2.39 20.04 -14.04
CA TYR A 60 2.05 21.45 -14.20
C TYR A 60 1.44 21.74 -15.57
N THR A 61 0.60 22.76 -15.62
CA THR A 61 0.17 23.42 -16.86
C THR A 61 0.39 24.91 -16.70
N THR A 62 1.02 25.56 -17.67
CA THR A 62 1.32 26.99 -17.61
C THR A 62 1.42 27.62 -18.98
N THR A 63 1.45 28.94 -19.03
CA THR A 63 1.88 29.63 -20.26
C THR A 63 3.36 29.33 -20.48
N ALA A 64 3.68 28.63 -21.58
CA ALA A 64 5.05 28.26 -21.92
C ALA A 64 6.00 29.46 -21.88
N ASN A 65 7.06 29.33 -21.10
CA ASN A 65 8.11 30.33 -20.96
C ASN A 65 9.38 29.59 -20.57
N ASN A 66 10.48 29.89 -21.25
CA ASN A 66 11.77 29.20 -21.07
C ASN A 66 12.42 29.39 -19.69
N ASN A 67 11.86 30.25 -18.85
CA ASN A 67 12.35 30.55 -17.51
C ASN A 67 11.32 30.25 -16.41
N ASN A 68 10.16 29.64 -16.72
CA ASN A 68 9.29 29.15 -15.66
C ASN A 68 9.98 27.99 -14.93
N TRP A 69 9.72 27.84 -13.63
CA TRP A 69 10.36 26.82 -12.82
C TRP A 69 9.50 26.42 -11.63
N VAL A 70 9.70 25.22 -11.13
CA VAL A 70 9.09 24.73 -9.89
C VAL A 70 10.14 24.68 -8.80
N GLY A 71 9.82 25.27 -7.65
CA GLY A 71 10.65 25.21 -6.44
C GLY A 71 9.88 24.57 -5.28
N ILE A 72 10.57 23.70 -4.53
CA ILE A 72 10.08 23.07 -3.30
C ILE A 72 10.75 23.76 -2.11
N TYR A 73 9.94 24.21 -1.15
CA TYR A 73 10.35 24.96 0.04
C TYR A 73 9.79 24.29 1.29
N LYS A 74 10.44 24.48 2.44
CA LYS A 74 9.79 24.11 3.70
C LYS A 74 8.59 25.02 3.94
N ALA A 75 7.54 24.52 4.58
CA ALA A 75 6.40 25.36 4.92
C ALA A 75 6.83 26.51 5.83
N GLY A 76 6.39 27.73 5.50
CA GLY A 76 6.77 28.96 6.19
C GLY A 76 7.99 29.69 5.61
N ASP A 77 8.77 29.04 4.75
CA ASP A 77 9.82 29.71 3.99
C ASP A 77 9.22 30.74 3.03
N THR A 78 9.91 31.86 2.82
CA THR A 78 9.52 32.89 1.84
C THR A 78 10.37 32.77 0.58
N PRO A 79 9.78 32.35 -0.57
CA PRO A 79 10.50 32.27 -1.84
C PRO A 79 11.18 33.60 -2.21
N GLY A 80 12.45 33.52 -2.62
CA GLY A 80 13.29 34.68 -2.96
C GLY A 80 14.07 35.27 -1.78
N SER A 81 13.66 35.00 -0.54
CA SER A 81 14.45 35.30 0.65
C SER A 81 15.33 34.12 1.08
N VAL A 82 14.89 32.90 0.78
CA VAL A 82 15.64 31.66 1.00
C VAL A 82 15.70 30.84 -0.30
N SER A 83 16.71 30.00 -0.43
CA SER A 83 16.83 29.06 -1.56
C SER A 83 15.81 27.93 -1.41
N SER A 84 15.28 27.45 -2.54
CA SER A 84 14.48 26.23 -2.56
C SER A 84 15.31 25.01 -2.12
N VAL A 85 14.66 24.05 -1.46
CA VAL A 85 15.26 22.77 -1.09
C VAL A 85 15.50 21.90 -2.31
N LYS A 86 14.55 21.93 -3.25
CA LYS A 86 14.67 21.36 -4.58
C LYS A 86 14.09 22.29 -5.63
N TRP A 87 14.55 22.20 -6.88
CA TRP A 87 13.92 22.89 -7.99
C TRP A 87 14.17 22.20 -9.33
N ALA A 88 13.33 22.51 -10.32
CA ALA A 88 13.48 22.09 -11.70
C ALA A 88 12.79 23.08 -12.65
N ASP A 89 13.33 23.24 -13.86
CA ASP A 89 12.75 24.13 -14.88
C ASP A 89 11.43 23.57 -15.44
N ALA A 90 10.47 24.47 -15.66
CA ALA A 90 9.11 24.18 -16.11
C ALA A 90 8.84 24.88 -17.46
N GLN A 91 9.68 24.61 -18.45
CA GLN A 91 9.81 25.45 -19.66
C GLN A 91 8.69 25.26 -20.69
N SER A 92 7.95 24.16 -20.62
CA SER A 92 6.88 23.82 -21.56
C SER A 92 5.52 24.33 -21.07
N ALA A 93 4.51 24.30 -21.95
CA ALA A 93 3.14 24.65 -21.57
C ALA A 93 2.53 23.65 -20.57
N SER A 94 3.08 22.44 -20.50
CA SER A 94 2.76 21.44 -19.51
C SER A 94 3.89 20.42 -19.39
N GLY A 95 3.96 19.72 -18.26
CA GLY A 95 4.94 18.67 -18.03
C GLY A 95 4.81 18.04 -16.65
N THR A 96 5.63 17.02 -16.39
CA THR A 96 5.78 16.41 -15.07
C THR A 96 7.24 16.44 -14.66
N LEU A 97 7.51 17.02 -13.49
CA LEU A 97 8.84 17.12 -12.89
C LEU A 97 8.96 16.11 -11.76
N THR A 98 10.06 15.38 -11.69
CA THR A 98 10.29 14.37 -10.63
C THR A 98 11.39 14.81 -9.68
N PHE A 99 11.07 14.81 -8.38
CA PHE A 99 11.98 15.19 -7.29
C PHE A 99 12.19 14.00 -6.36
N ALA A 100 13.42 13.57 -6.12
CA ALA A 100 13.71 12.52 -5.14
C ALA A 100 13.65 13.07 -3.70
N VAL A 101 13.01 12.34 -2.78
CA VAL A 101 12.92 12.72 -1.36
C VAL A 101 14.27 12.57 -0.67
N SER A 102 15.07 11.53 -1.01
CA SER A 102 16.43 11.34 -0.49
C SER A 102 17.47 11.12 -1.60
N GLY A 103 18.74 11.31 -1.26
CA GLY A 103 19.87 11.16 -2.20
C GLY A 103 20.23 12.44 -2.96
N ALA A 104 21.46 12.47 -3.48
CA ALA A 104 21.96 13.58 -4.29
C ALA A 104 21.54 13.40 -5.76
N PRO A 105 20.82 14.36 -6.37
CA PRO A 105 20.80 14.50 -7.81
C PRO A 105 22.13 15.10 -8.28
N GLY A 106 22.58 14.72 -9.48
CA GLY A 106 23.85 15.16 -10.06
C GLY A 106 24.09 16.67 -9.96
N LYS A 107 25.35 17.04 -9.79
CA LYS A 107 25.82 18.42 -9.53
C LYS A 107 25.61 19.44 -10.67
N SER A 108 24.65 19.24 -11.57
CA SER A 108 24.53 20.11 -12.74
C SER A 108 23.09 20.57 -12.96
N GLU A 109 22.92 21.89 -12.84
CA GLU A 109 21.88 22.64 -13.55
C GLU A 109 21.89 22.26 -15.04
N GLY A 110 20.71 22.10 -15.64
CA GLY A 110 20.57 22.13 -17.10
C GLY A 110 20.28 20.81 -17.83
N ASP A 111 19.75 19.77 -17.16
CA ASP A 111 19.06 18.69 -17.88
C ASP A 111 17.58 18.74 -17.51
N SER A 112 16.72 18.99 -18.50
CA SER A 112 15.35 19.50 -18.39
C SER A 112 14.33 18.50 -17.80
N ASN A 113 14.74 17.65 -16.85
CA ASN A 113 13.90 16.69 -16.11
C ASN A 113 14.56 16.12 -14.83
N ARG A 114 15.67 16.68 -14.31
CA ARG A 114 16.29 16.22 -13.05
C ARG A 114 16.42 17.35 -12.04
N ALA A 115 15.69 17.22 -10.93
CA ALA A 115 15.71 18.21 -9.86
C ALA A 115 17.08 18.34 -9.19
N ALA A 116 17.57 19.55 -8.93
CA ALA A 116 18.75 19.81 -8.10
C ALA A 116 18.35 19.99 -6.62
N GLY A 117 19.28 19.77 -5.68
CA GLY A 117 19.10 20.13 -4.26
C GLY A 117 19.27 19.00 -3.23
N THR A 118 19.11 19.33 -1.95
CA THR A 118 19.41 18.45 -0.80
C THR A 118 18.29 17.44 -0.50
N THR A 119 18.53 16.48 0.40
CA THR A 119 17.49 15.55 0.88
C THR A 119 16.36 16.33 1.57
N LEU A 120 15.12 15.99 1.26
CA LEU A 120 13.95 16.48 1.96
C LEU A 120 13.84 15.72 3.29
N VAL A 121 14.11 16.41 4.40
CA VAL A 121 13.88 15.86 5.74
C VAL A 121 12.38 15.77 6.01
N PRO A 122 11.91 14.92 6.94
CA PRO A 122 10.49 14.89 7.31
C PRO A 122 9.97 16.28 7.67
N GLY A 123 8.72 16.59 7.35
CA GLY A 123 8.08 17.88 7.62
C GLY A 123 7.13 18.35 6.52
N GLU A 124 6.53 19.52 6.72
CA GLU A 124 5.64 20.14 5.74
C GLU A 124 6.43 20.92 4.69
N TYR A 125 6.02 20.78 3.43
CA TYR A 125 6.63 21.43 2.28
C TYR A 125 5.57 22.05 1.38
N VAL A 126 6.02 23.05 0.62
CA VAL A 126 5.23 23.73 -0.39
C VAL A 126 5.96 23.69 -1.72
N ALA A 127 5.30 23.16 -2.74
CA ALA A 127 5.73 23.25 -4.13
C ALA A 127 5.08 24.48 -4.77
N TYR A 128 5.90 25.33 -5.37
CA TYR A 128 5.47 26.52 -6.09
C TYR A 128 5.86 26.41 -7.56
N LEU A 129 4.96 26.81 -8.45
CA LEU A 129 5.27 27.13 -9.83
C LEU A 129 5.49 28.64 -9.93
N PHE A 130 6.64 29.05 -10.45
CA PHE A 130 7.03 30.45 -10.58
C PHE A 130 7.20 30.90 -12.03
N GLN A 131 6.98 32.19 -12.22
CA GLN A 131 7.06 32.84 -13.51
C GLN A 131 8.45 33.40 -13.82
N ASN A 132 8.95 33.10 -15.02
CA ASN A 132 10.02 33.84 -15.71
C ASN A 132 11.30 34.11 -14.88
N GLY A 133 11.79 33.09 -14.17
CA GLY A 133 13.01 33.15 -13.36
C GLY A 133 12.88 34.00 -12.10
N GLY A 134 11.71 34.62 -11.87
CA GLY A 134 11.38 35.35 -10.65
C GLY A 134 10.64 34.47 -9.65
N TYR A 135 10.07 35.12 -8.63
CA TYR A 135 9.31 34.48 -7.54
C TYR A 135 7.82 34.84 -7.58
N THR A 136 7.32 35.32 -8.73
CA THR A 136 5.88 35.52 -8.95
C THR A 136 5.20 34.17 -9.04
N GLN A 137 4.37 33.84 -8.05
CA GLN A 137 3.67 32.57 -7.94
C GLN A 137 2.56 32.46 -8.99
N LEU A 138 2.59 31.37 -9.76
CA LEU A 138 1.55 30.98 -10.71
C LEU A 138 0.61 29.93 -10.11
N ALA A 139 1.16 28.95 -9.38
CA ALA A 139 0.40 27.92 -8.69
C ALA A 139 1.16 27.37 -7.48
N VAL A 140 0.45 26.74 -6.53
CA VAL A 140 1.02 26.26 -5.26
C VAL A 140 0.34 24.98 -4.78
N ARG A 141 1.10 24.05 -4.17
CA ARG A 141 0.57 22.85 -3.51
C ARG A 141 1.36 22.53 -2.23
N HIS A 142 0.64 22.14 -1.19
CA HIS A 142 1.21 21.68 0.09
C HIS A 142 1.34 20.16 0.08
N PHE A 143 2.37 19.65 0.74
CA PHE A 143 2.57 18.22 0.98
C PHE A 143 3.45 17.96 2.19
N TRP A 144 3.54 16.70 2.60
CA TRP A 144 4.28 16.25 3.77
C TRP A 144 5.35 15.22 3.40
N VAL A 145 6.45 15.24 4.14
CA VAL A 145 7.42 14.13 4.19
C VAL A 145 7.33 13.49 5.57
N GLY A 146 7.03 12.18 5.63
CA GLY A 146 6.78 11.44 6.87
C GLY A 146 8.06 11.08 7.64
N PRO A 147 7.94 10.74 8.94
CA PRO A 147 9.05 10.33 9.77
C PRO A 147 9.62 8.98 9.31
N THR A 148 10.83 8.65 9.76
CA THR A 148 11.50 7.39 9.44
C THR A 148 12.10 6.78 10.69
N LEU A 149 12.03 5.44 10.75
CA LEU A 149 12.80 4.60 11.65
C LEU A 149 13.29 3.41 10.84
N SER A 150 14.56 3.05 11.01
CA SER A 150 15.17 1.89 10.39
C SER A 150 16.20 1.28 11.32
N LEU A 151 16.38 -0.03 11.21
CA LEU A 151 17.42 -0.77 11.93
C LEU A 151 18.48 -1.25 10.93
N ASP A 152 19.72 -1.39 11.37
CA ASP A 152 20.82 -1.89 10.53
C ASP A 152 20.67 -3.37 10.16
N LYS A 153 19.96 -4.14 10.99
CA LYS A 153 19.57 -5.54 10.74
C LYS A 153 18.12 -5.76 11.19
N SER A 154 17.49 -6.83 10.69
CA SER A 154 16.22 -7.33 11.25
C SER A 154 16.37 -8.66 12.00
N SER A 155 17.60 -9.15 12.17
CA SER A 155 17.92 -10.27 13.05
C SER A 155 19.25 -10.02 13.74
N TYR A 156 19.29 -10.32 15.04
CA TYR A 156 20.44 -10.10 15.90
C TYR A 156 20.71 -11.36 16.72
N THR A 157 21.98 -11.70 16.88
CA THR A 157 22.40 -12.68 17.87
C THR A 157 22.49 -12.04 19.24
N ALA A 158 22.31 -12.83 20.31
CA ALA A 158 22.44 -12.32 21.67
C ALA A 158 23.84 -11.72 21.89
N GLY A 159 23.90 -10.42 22.22
CA GLY A 159 25.15 -9.67 22.39
C GLY A 159 25.48 -8.71 21.24
N ASP A 160 24.77 -8.80 20.11
CA ASP A 160 24.83 -7.78 19.06
C ASP A 160 24.32 -6.42 19.55
N THR A 161 24.66 -5.38 18.78
CA THR A 161 24.12 -4.02 18.95
C THR A 161 23.14 -3.72 17.83
N ILE A 162 21.94 -3.26 18.20
CA ILE A 162 20.95 -2.67 17.30
C ILE A 162 21.36 -1.23 17.05
N THR A 163 21.48 -0.85 15.78
CA THR A 163 21.71 0.54 15.35
C THR A 163 20.44 1.05 14.70
N ALA A 164 19.68 1.88 15.44
CA ALA A 164 18.45 2.47 14.97
C ALA A 164 18.71 3.88 14.44
N THR A 165 18.37 4.12 13.17
CA THR A 165 18.47 5.44 12.52
C THR A 165 17.09 6.03 12.33
N TYR A 166 16.90 7.27 12.76
CA TYR A 166 15.61 7.95 12.73
C TYR A 166 15.72 9.35 12.14
N SER A 167 14.59 9.81 11.60
CA SER A 167 14.39 11.20 11.22
C SER A 167 12.92 11.56 11.42
N VAL A 168 12.66 12.71 12.02
CA VAL A 168 11.35 13.31 12.25
C VAL A 168 11.40 14.79 11.85
N PRO A 169 10.25 15.47 11.73
CA PRO A 169 10.22 16.88 11.41
C PRO A 169 11.02 17.74 12.38
N ASP A 170 11.70 18.77 11.86
CA ASP A 170 12.61 19.63 12.62
C ASP A 170 11.95 20.21 13.88
N GLN A 171 10.69 20.62 13.75
CA GLN A 171 9.88 21.18 14.83
C GLN A 171 9.47 20.14 15.90
N TRP A 172 9.75 18.86 15.68
CA TRP A 172 9.44 17.74 16.58
C TRP A 172 10.68 17.10 17.18
N GLY A 173 11.88 17.55 16.83
CA GLY A 173 13.12 17.13 17.48
C GLY A 173 13.14 17.59 18.93
N LEU A 174 12.70 16.73 19.85
CA LEU A 174 12.60 17.05 21.27
C LEU A 174 13.52 16.17 22.08
N ALA A 175 14.07 16.74 23.15
CA ALA A 175 15.05 16.06 24.01
C ALA A 175 14.51 14.76 24.63
N ASN A 176 13.18 14.63 24.72
CA ASN A 176 12.49 13.52 25.33
C ASN A 176 11.74 12.62 24.33
N ASN A 177 12.06 12.72 23.04
CA ASN A 177 11.74 11.64 22.13
C ASN A 177 12.69 10.46 22.36
N TRP A 178 12.22 9.25 22.08
CA TRP A 178 12.95 8.05 22.42
C TRP A 178 12.60 6.90 21.50
N ILE A 179 13.51 5.94 21.41
CA ILE A 179 13.27 4.67 20.72
C ILE A 179 13.11 3.60 21.79
N GLY A 180 11.95 2.94 21.76
CA GLY A 180 11.60 1.84 22.64
C GLY A 180 11.62 0.53 21.88
N ILE A 181 12.26 -0.48 22.48
CA ILE A 181 12.19 -1.87 22.04
C ILE A 181 11.19 -2.59 22.92
N TYR A 182 10.24 -3.24 22.28
CA TYR A 182 9.20 -4.05 22.90
C TYR A 182 9.26 -5.46 22.35
N ARG A 183 8.80 -6.45 23.12
CA ARG A 183 8.37 -7.69 22.47
C ARG A 183 7.22 -7.33 21.54
N ASP A 184 7.17 -7.97 20.39
CA ASP A 184 6.07 -7.82 19.42
C ASP A 184 4.68 -8.13 19.98
N THR A 185 4.59 -8.99 21.00
CA THR A 185 3.35 -9.31 21.70
C THR A 185 2.96 -8.31 22.77
N ASP A 186 3.88 -7.45 23.20
CA ASP A 186 3.66 -6.59 24.36
C ASP A 186 2.97 -5.28 23.94
N PRO A 187 2.08 -4.73 24.79
CA PRO A 187 1.54 -3.41 24.56
C PRO A 187 2.65 -2.36 24.65
N VAL A 188 2.52 -1.29 23.87
CA VAL A 188 3.43 -0.15 23.94
C VAL A 188 3.06 0.71 25.14
N ASP A 189 3.72 0.46 26.26
CA ASP A 189 3.55 1.20 27.51
C ASP A 189 4.85 1.27 28.34
N SER A 190 4.76 1.86 29.54
CA SER A 190 5.90 2.02 30.45
C SER A 190 6.37 0.72 31.13
N ALA A 191 5.53 -0.31 31.15
CA ALA A 191 5.81 -1.55 31.88
C ALA A 191 6.56 -2.57 31.00
N HIS A 192 6.44 -2.47 29.68
CA HIS A 192 6.87 -3.53 28.76
C HIS A 192 8.02 -3.19 27.82
N HIS A 193 8.56 -1.97 27.84
CA HIS A 193 9.78 -1.71 27.06
C HIS A 193 10.95 -2.54 27.63
N VAL A 194 11.61 -3.33 26.79
CA VAL A 194 12.73 -4.21 27.20
C VAL A 194 14.09 -3.52 27.08
N LYS A 195 14.21 -2.56 26.16
CA LYS A 195 15.36 -1.68 25.97
C LYS A 195 14.84 -0.35 25.46
N TRP A 196 15.54 0.73 25.76
CA TRP A 196 15.19 2.03 25.22
C TRP A 196 16.41 2.96 25.24
N ALA A 197 16.36 3.99 24.41
CA ALA A 197 17.34 5.06 24.39
C ALA A 197 16.64 6.35 23.97
N TYR A 198 17.02 7.47 24.59
CA TYR A 198 16.60 8.78 24.10
C TYR A 198 17.13 9.00 22.69
N ALA A 199 16.27 9.55 21.85
CA ALA A 199 16.51 9.91 20.48
C ALA A 199 16.32 11.44 20.36
N PRO A 200 17.13 12.24 21.09
CA PRO A 200 17.00 13.68 21.06
C PRO A 200 17.35 14.18 19.66
N ASN A 201 16.79 15.30 19.22
CA ASN A 201 16.96 15.90 17.88
C ASN A 201 15.99 15.38 16.81
N ALA A 202 15.92 16.12 15.70
CA ALA A 202 15.06 15.81 14.56
C ALA A 202 15.59 14.64 13.71
N SER A 203 16.85 14.27 13.84
CA SER A 203 17.41 13.07 13.23
C SER A 203 18.63 12.60 14.00
N GLY A 204 18.96 11.33 13.84
CA GLY A 204 20.14 10.75 14.47
C GLY A 204 20.17 9.23 14.40
N THR A 205 21.13 8.69 15.12
CA THR A 205 21.29 7.25 15.33
C THR A 205 21.38 6.99 16.83
N VAL A 206 20.66 5.99 17.30
CA VAL A 206 20.81 5.45 18.65
C VAL A 206 21.22 3.98 18.57
N THR A 207 21.97 3.53 19.57
CA THR A 207 22.38 2.13 19.67
C THR A 207 21.78 1.48 20.90
N LEU A 208 21.23 0.27 20.74
CA LEU A 208 20.56 -0.48 21.79
C LEU A 208 21.17 -1.90 21.87
N PRO A 209 21.57 -2.39 23.05
CA PRO A 209 22.17 -3.70 23.16
C PRO A 209 21.10 -4.80 23.12
N THR A 210 21.41 -5.92 22.47
CA THR A 210 20.57 -7.13 22.55
C THR A 210 20.86 -7.99 23.77
N SER A 211 21.89 -7.65 24.57
CA SER A 211 22.21 -8.40 25.78
C SER A 211 21.04 -8.42 26.77
N GLY A 212 20.62 -9.62 27.17
CA GLY A 212 19.48 -9.84 28.07
C GLY A 212 18.12 -9.83 27.36
N LEU A 213 18.09 -9.66 26.04
CA LEU A 213 16.93 -10.01 25.24
C LEU A 213 16.93 -11.53 25.04
N ALA A 214 15.80 -12.18 25.33
CA ALA A 214 15.64 -13.59 25.09
C ALA A 214 15.20 -13.82 23.64
N ASP A 215 15.43 -15.02 23.12
CA ASP A 215 15.08 -15.34 21.74
C ASP A 215 13.59 -15.02 21.45
N GLY A 216 13.30 -14.51 20.26
CA GLY A 216 11.96 -14.13 19.83
C GLY A 216 11.92 -12.83 19.03
N GLY A 217 10.72 -12.46 18.57
CA GLY A 217 10.50 -11.23 17.85
C GLY A 217 10.33 -10.02 18.77
N TYR A 218 10.63 -8.86 18.21
CA TYR A 218 10.68 -7.56 18.85
C TYR A 218 10.26 -6.48 17.86
N VAL A 219 9.83 -5.34 18.38
CA VAL A 219 9.49 -4.16 17.59
C VAL A 219 10.18 -2.95 18.16
N ALA A 220 10.81 -2.17 17.28
CA ALA A 220 11.31 -0.85 17.61
C ALA A 220 10.27 0.20 17.23
N TYR A 221 9.91 1.04 18.20
CA TYR A 221 9.05 2.20 17.99
C TYR A 221 9.83 3.48 18.23
N TYR A 222 9.55 4.50 17.40
CA TYR A 222 9.93 5.88 17.70
C TYR A 222 8.77 6.54 18.44
N LEU A 223 9.01 6.95 19.68
CA LEU A 223 8.00 7.41 20.62
C LEU A 223 8.24 8.87 21.03
N TYR A 224 7.15 9.59 21.23
CA TYR A 224 7.15 11.05 21.35
C TYR A 224 6.97 11.52 22.80
N LYS A 225 7.82 12.45 23.25
CA LYS A 225 7.72 13.16 24.56
C LYS A 225 7.51 12.28 25.79
N ASP A 226 8.37 11.29 26.02
CA ASP A 226 8.21 10.29 27.11
C ASP A 226 6.85 9.55 27.10
N GLY A 227 6.11 9.69 26.00
CA GLY A 227 4.82 9.06 25.77
C GLY A 227 4.98 7.71 25.08
N TYR A 228 3.86 7.01 24.97
CA TYR A 228 3.78 5.65 24.46
C TYR A 228 2.83 5.54 23.25
N ASN A 229 2.40 6.67 22.72
CA ASN A 229 1.51 6.66 21.57
C ASN A 229 2.31 6.29 20.31
N THR A 230 1.92 5.19 19.66
CA THR A 230 2.47 4.75 18.38
C THR A 230 1.85 5.52 17.20
N ASP A 231 0.69 6.12 17.45
CA ASP A 231 0.00 7.02 16.55
C ASP A 231 0.44 8.47 16.81
N LEU A 232 1.29 8.99 15.93
CA LEU A 232 1.67 10.40 16.00
C LEU A 232 0.49 11.32 15.56
N ALA A 233 -0.59 10.77 14.99
CA ALA A 233 -1.73 11.53 14.47
C ALA A 233 -2.64 12.18 15.50
N THR A 234 -2.48 11.86 16.79
CA THR A 234 -3.20 12.59 17.86
C THR A 234 -2.72 14.03 18.03
N ASP A 235 -1.59 14.40 17.43
CA ASP A 235 -1.18 15.80 17.33
C ASP A 235 -1.72 16.40 16.01
N PRO A 236 -2.64 17.38 16.07
CA PRO A 236 -3.32 17.97 14.91
C PRO A 236 -2.37 18.69 13.94
N LYS A 237 -1.07 18.83 14.28
CA LYS A 237 -0.03 19.34 13.40
C LYS A 237 0.69 18.27 12.60
N LEU A 238 0.52 16.98 12.92
CA LEU A 238 1.26 15.87 12.28
C LEU A 238 0.40 15.17 11.22
N GLY A 239 -0.92 15.35 11.24
CA GLY A 239 -1.85 14.61 10.37
C GLY A 239 -1.75 13.10 10.61
N ASP A 240 -2.22 12.28 9.67
CA ASP A 240 -2.21 10.81 9.73
C ASP A 240 -0.80 10.18 9.54
N LEU A 241 0.23 10.79 10.12
CA LEU A 241 1.60 10.27 10.12
C LEU A 241 1.75 9.29 11.29
N TYR A 242 2.17 8.07 11.00
CA TYR A 242 2.39 7.03 12.00
C TYR A 242 3.89 6.88 12.28
N SER A 243 4.25 6.44 13.49
CA SER A 243 5.59 5.87 13.66
C SER A 243 5.66 4.61 12.78
N VAL A 244 6.78 4.39 12.10
CA VAL A 244 7.00 3.15 11.32
C VAL A 244 7.55 2.11 12.31
N PRO A 245 6.74 1.18 12.84
CA PRO A 245 7.29 0.11 13.67
C PRO A 245 8.28 -0.70 12.85
N VAL A 246 9.46 -0.98 13.41
CA VAL A 246 10.44 -1.84 12.76
C VAL A 246 10.52 -3.15 13.53
N HIS A 247 9.94 -4.20 12.94
CA HIS A 247 9.96 -5.55 13.48
C HIS A 247 11.33 -6.20 13.23
N PHE A 248 11.86 -6.91 14.23
CA PHE A 248 13.10 -7.66 14.14
C PHE A 248 13.09 -8.87 15.07
N TYR A 249 14.08 -9.74 14.93
CA TYR A 249 14.24 -10.95 15.73
C TYR A 249 15.55 -10.90 16.54
N VAL A 250 15.52 -11.41 17.77
CA VAL A 250 16.73 -11.71 18.54
C VAL A 250 16.83 -13.21 18.74
N GLY A 251 18.04 -13.75 18.62
CA GLY A 251 18.33 -15.18 18.69
C GLY A 251 18.91 -15.67 17.36
N SER A 252 19.56 -16.83 17.37
CA SER A 252 19.96 -17.47 16.11
C SER A 252 18.69 -17.94 15.39
N PRO A 253 18.34 -17.42 14.21
CA PRO A 253 17.42 -18.14 13.35
C PRO A 253 18.04 -19.52 13.15
N PRO A 254 17.33 -20.64 13.35
CA PRO A 254 17.85 -21.91 12.88
C PRO A 254 18.18 -21.71 11.40
N ALA A 255 19.38 -22.13 10.97
CA ALA A 255 19.89 -21.85 9.63
C ALA A 255 18.82 -22.12 8.57
N ALA A 256 18.13 -21.04 8.16
CA ALA A 256 16.94 -21.10 7.32
C ALA A 256 17.31 -21.11 5.83
N ALA A 257 18.58 -20.79 5.53
CA ALA A 257 19.13 -20.93 4.20
C ALA A 257 18.95 -22.36 3.69
N GLY A 258 18.18 -22.52 2.61
CA GLY A 258 17.88 -23.80 1.98
C GLY A 258 16.79 -24.63 2.67
N LYS A 259 15.97 -24.04 3.55
CA LYS A 259 14.83 -24.74 4.18
C LYS A 259 13.51 -24.58 3.42
N VAL A 260 13.36 -23.53 2.61
CA VAL A 260 12.20 -23.39 1.72
C VAL A 260 12.47 -24.17 0.43
N PRO A 261 11.65 -25.16 0.08
CA PRO A 261 11.79 -25.88 -1.17
C PRO A 261 11.46 -24.97 -2.36
N ALA A 262 12.14 -25.19 -3.49
CA ALA A 262 11.76 -24.54 -4.75
C ALA A 262 10.34 -24.99 -5.17
N LEU A 263 9.49 -24.01 -5.47
CA LEU A 263 8.09 -24.19 -5.86
C LEU A 263 7.88 -23.79 -7.31
N ASP A 264 6.88 -24.41 -7.94
CA ASP A 264 6.40 -24.03 -9.26
C ASP A 264 5.46 -22.82 -9.14
N HIS A 265 4.59 -22.81 -8.13
CA HIS A 265 3.61 -21.74 -7.90
C HIS A 265 3.47 -21.35 -6.42
N VAL A 266 3.28 -20.06 -6.19
CA VAL A 266 2.77 -19.52 -4.92
C VAL A 266 1.50 -18.72 -5.18
N PHE A 267 0.41 -19.14 -4.56
CA PHE A 267 -0.88 -18.48 -4.56
C PHE A 267 -1.04 -17.72 -3.23
N MET A 268 -1.39 -16.45 -3.31
CA MET A 268 -1.63 -15.57 -2.19
C MET A 268 -3.06 -15.07 -2.22
N VAL A 269 -3.75 -15.16 -1.09
CA VAL A 269 -5.02 -14.48 -0.85
C VAL A 269 -4.97 -13.79 0.50
N MET A 270 -5.24 -12.50 0.48
CA MET A 270 -5.35 -11.67 1.67
C MET A 270 -6.83 -11.40 1.95
N MET A 271 -7.21 -11.56 3.21
CA MET A 271 -8.55 -11.31 3.74
C MET A 271 -8.46 -10.15 4.74
N GLU A 272 -9.60 -9.63 5.20
CA GLU A 272 -9.65 -8.31 5.85
C GLU A 272 -10.07 -8.35 7.33
N ASN A 273 -9.32 -7.62 8.17
CA ASN A 273 -9.59 -7.24 9.56
C ASN A 273 -10.14 -8.35 10.47
N LYS A 274 -9.42 -9.45 10.67
CA LYS A 274 -9.84 -10.52 11.59
C LYS A 274 -8.70 -10.99 12.47
N ALA A 275 -9.00 -11.16 13.75
CA ALA A 275 -8.14 -11.90 14.67
C ALA A 275 -8.37 -13.41 14.52
N PRO A 276 -7.42 -14.27 14.96
CA PRO A 276 -7.60 -15.72 15.01
C PRO A 276 -8.88 -16.18 15.72
N THR A 277 -9.29 -15.47 16.78
CA THR A 277 -10.54 -15.76 17.51
C THR A 277 -11.78 -15.62 16.65
N ASP A 278 -11.77 -14.71 15.67
CA ASP A 278 -12.90 -14.43 14.79
C ASP A 278 -13.08 -15.52 13.73
N ILE A 279 -12.03 -16.30 13.44
CA ILE A 279 -12.03 -17.36 12.44
C ILE A 279 -12.15 -18.73 13.10
N PHE A 280 -11.30 -19.00 14.10
CA PHE A 280 -11.17 -20.31 14.74
C PHE A 280 -12.05 -20.48 15.98
N GLY A 281 -12.52 -19.37 16.59
CA GLY A 281 -13.35 -19.40 17.80
C GLY A 281 -12.59 -19.82 19.07
N THR A 282 -11.26 -19.82 19.04
CA THR A 282 -10.40 -20.23 20.16
C THR A 282 -9.51 -19.09 20.63
N SER A 283 -9.19 -19.06 21.92
CA SER A 283 -8.35 -18.02 22.54
C SER A 283 -6.84 -18.28 22.41
N ASN A 284 -6.43 -19.43 21.88
CA ASN A 284 -5.02 -19.81 21.74
C ASN A 284 -4.49 -19.63 20.30
N ASN A 285 -5.23 -18.92 19.45
CA ASN A 285 -4.92 -18.67 18.04
C ASN A 285 -4.79 -19.95 17.17
N LYS A 286 -5.40 -21.07 17.57
CA LYS A 286 -5.32 -22.35 16.83
C LYS A 286 -6.70 -22.90 16.46
N PRO A 287 -6.90 -23.52 15.30
CA PRO A 287 -8.15 -24.21 15.01
C PRO A 287 -8.38 -25.37 15.99
N ASN A 288 -9.63 -25.57 16.43
CA ASN A 288 -10.00 -26.75 17.22
C ASN A 288 -10.22 -27.95 16.30
N CYS A 289 -9.18 -28.74 16.04
CA CYS A 289 -9.25 -29.88 15.12
C CYS A 289 -10.06 -31.07 15.64
N ALA A 290 -10.49 -31.08 16.91
CA ALA A 290 -11.46 -32.04 17.40
C ALA A 290 -12.89 -31.72 16.93
N SER A 291 -13.19 -30.46 16.60
CA SER A 291 -14.51 -30.00 16.15
C SER A 291 -14.42 -28.72 15.31
N PRO A 292 -13.74 -28.74 14.15
CA PRO A 292 -13.52 -27.53 13.34
C PRO A 292 -14.82 -26.93 12.79
N ASN A 293 -15.88 -27.74 12.71
CA ASN A 293 -17.20 -27.33 12.21
C ASN A 293 -17.99 -26.44 13.18
N THR A 294 -17.53 -26.25 14.42
CA THR A 294 -18.18 -25.36 15.40
C THR A 294 -17.54 -23.97 15.45
N ALA A 295 -16.46 -23.76 14.70
CA ALA A 295 -15.79 -22.47 14.59
C ALA A 295 -16.66 -21.43 13.84
N PRO A 296 -16.43 -20.13 14.05
CA PRO A 296 -17.11 -19.07 13.27
C PRO A 296 -16.91 -19.18 11.76
N ALA A 297 -15.72 -19.64 11.31
CA ALA A 297 -15.43 -19.98 9.91
C ALA A 297 -15.15 -21.49 9.76
N PRO A 298 -16.19 -22.33 9.64
CA PRO A 298 -16.05 -23.78 9.60
C PRO A 298 -15.13 -24.30 8.49
N TYR A 299 -15.23 -23.76 7.27
CA TYR A 299 -14.46 -24.24 6.13
C TYR A 299 -12.97 -23.90 6.28
N LEU A 300 -12.64 -22.65 6.62
CA LEU A 300 -11.27 -22.21 6.86
C LEU A 300 -10.64 -22.93 8.05
N SER A 301 -11.41 -23.16 9.12
CA SER A 301 -10.95 -23.94 10.28
C SER A 301 -10.66 -25.40 9.91
N GLN A 302 -11.52 -26.03 9.11
CA GLN A 302 -11.28 -27.37 8.60
C GLN A 302 -10.06 -27.41 7.66
N LEU A 303 -9.88 -26.39 6.83
CA LEU A 303 -8.74 -26.28 5.92
C LEU A 303 -7.43 -26.17 6.69
N ALA A 304 -7.41 -25.37 7.75
CA ALA A 304 -6.27 -25.25 8.68
C ALA A 304 -5.96 -26.59 9.37
N CYS A 305 -6.97 -27.31 9.84
CA CYS A 305 -6.80 -28.63 10.45
C CYS A 305 -6.34 -29.72 9.48
N ASN A 306 -6.60 -29.56 8.18
CA ASN A 306 -6.11 -30.47 7.15
C ASN A 306 -4.71 -30.11 6.66
N ASN A 307 -4.18 -28.93 7.03
CA ASN A 307 -2.90 -28.42 6.57
C ASN A 307 -2.12 -27.80 7.73
N ILE A 308 -1.57 -26.59 7.55
CA ILE A 308 -0.74 -25.91 8.55
C ILE A 308 -1.41 -24.60 8.97
N SER A 309 -1.34 -24.30 10.27
CA SER A 309 -1.68 -22.98 10.82
C SER A 309 -0.46 -22.36 11.50
N LEU A 310 -0.18 -21.09 11.18
CA LEU A 310 0.78 -20.28 11.93
C LEU A 310 0.03 -19.61 13.07
N THR A 311 0.37 -19.97 14.31
CA THR A 311 -0.41 -19.58 15.50
C THR A 311 0.15 -18.36 16.22
N ASN A 312 1.27 -17.84 15.70
CA ASN A 312 1.95 -16.62 16.15
C ASN A 312 2.29 -15.76 14.92
N SER A 313 1.27 -15.52 14.09
CA SER A 313 1.35 -14.69 12.87
C SER A 313 0.73 -13.32 13.13
N HIS A 314 1.36 -12.27 12.62
CA HIS A 314 1.03 -10.88 12.97
C HIS A 314 0.99 -9.97 11.75
N GLY A 315 -0.01 -9.07 11.72
CA GLY A 315 0.03 -7.89 10.87
C GLY A 315 1.15 -6.95 11.29
N LEU A 316 1.54 -6.04 10.40
CA LEU A 316 2.64 -5.10 10.68
C LEU A 316 2.14 -3.80 11.29
N MET A 317 0.96 -3.35 10.90
CA MET A 317 0.36 -2.13 11.43
C MET A 317 -1.15 -2.11 11.20
N HIS A 318 -1.77 -1.02 11.64
CA HIS A 318 -3.07 -0.59 11.15
C HIS A 318 -2.96 0.80 10.51
N PRO A 319 -3.65 1.10 9.39
CA PRO A 319 -4.72 0.32 8.73
C PRO A 319 -4.21 -0.71 7.67
N SER A 320 -5.15 -1.29 6.92
CA SER A 320 -5.03 -2.39 5.96
C SER A 320 -3.99 -2.20 4.86
N ASP A 321 -4.11 -1.15 4.03
CA ASP A 321 -3.31 -1.00 2.79
C ASP A 321 -1.78 -1.10 2.97
N PRO A 322 -1.17 -0.50 4.02
CA PRO A 322 0.23 -0.72 4.33
C PRO A 322 0.64 -2.19 4.47
N ASN A 323 -0.23 -3.06 4.98
CA ASN A 323 0.01 -4.51 5.10
C ASN A 323 0.01 -5.21 3.73
N TYR A 324 -0.94 -4.86 2.86
CA TYR A 324 -0.97 -5.34 1.46
C TYR A 324 0.30 -4.96 0.71
N VAL A 325 0.71 -3.69 0.80
CA VAL A 325 1.94 -3.19 0.18
C VAL A 325 3.18 -3.85 0.77
N ALA A 326 3.21 -4.08 2.08
CA ALA A 326 4.32 -4.74 2.74
C ALA A 326 4.49 -6.17 2.29
N LEU A 327 3.40 -6.94 2.17
CA LEU A 327 3.48 -8.29 1.64
C LEU A 327 3.96 -8.26 0.18
N ALA A 328 3.44 -7.33 -0.62
CA ALA A 328 3.78 -7.20 -2.03
C ALA A 328 5.20 -6.68 -2.30
N SER A 329 5.85 -5.95 -1.38
CA SER A 329 7.11 -5.23 -1.66
C SER A 329 8.16 -5.18 -0.56
N GLY A 330 7.93 -5.80 0.60
CA GLY A 330 8.86 -5.73 1.72
C GLY A 330 8.88 -4.36 2.42
N GLN A 331 7.94 -3.46 2.16
CA GLN A 331 7.86 -2.16 2.84
C GLN A 331 6.41 -1.70 3.01
N LEU A 332 6.14 -0.89 4.05
CA LEU A 332 4.78 -0.37 4.33
C LEU A 332 4.27 0.67 3.31
N GLY A 333 5.10 1.10 2.34
CA GLY A 333 4.69 2.03 1.30
C GLY A 333 4.60 3.50 1.74
N ILE A 334 3.65 4.23 1.16
CA ILE A 334 3.24 5.58 1.60
C ILE A 334 2.54 5.41 2.97
N GLN A 335 2.49 6.42 3.85
CA GLN A 335 1.67 6.33 5.07
C GLN A 335 0.65 7.47 5.08
N GLY A 336 -0.55 7.15 5.57
CA GLY A 336 -1.71 8.04 5.62
C GLY A 336 -2.98 7.31 5.20
N ASN A 337 -4.09 7.60 5.87
CA ASN A 337 -5.45 7.08 5.65
C ASN A 337 -6.05 7.27 4.23
N ASN A 338 -5.25 7.61 3.22
CA ASN A 338 -5.70 7.99 1.88
C ASN A 338 -5.36 6.96 0.79
N PHE A 339 -4.94 5.75 1.17
CA PHE A 339 -4.73 4.63 0.24
C PHE A 339 -6.02 4.07 -0.35
N SER A 340 -7.17 4.36 0.27
CA SER A 340 -8.51 4.13 -0.26
C SER A 340 -8.87 5.03 -1.46
N SER A 341 -7.89 5.76 -2.00
CA SER A 341 -8.10 6.59 -3.17
C SER A 341 -7.15 6.19 -4.30
N LEU A 342 -7.74 6.03 -5.49
CA LEU A 342 -7.05 5.88 -6.77
C LEU A 342 -5.97 6.94 -7.03
N SER A 343 -5.94 8.02 -6.24
CA SER A 343 -4.89 9.03 -6.29
C SER A 343 -3.50 8.47 -5.95
N SER A 344 -3.42 7.34 -5.24
CA SER A 344 -2.15 6.68 -4.89
C SER A 344 -1.64 5.68 -5.94
N VAL A 345 -2.43 5.40 -6.99
CA VAL A 345 -2.06 4.48 -8.08
C VAL A 345 -0.75 4.94 -8.72
N GLY A 346 0.17 4.00 -8.90
CA GLY A 346 1.49 4.28 -9.48
C GLY A 346 2.41 5.15 -8.62
N GLY A 347 2.05 5.41 -7.36
CA GLY A 347 2.81 6.28 -6.47
C GLY A 347 4.11 5.67 -5.93
N ILE A 348 4.19 4.34 -5.80
CA ILE A 348 5.33 3.66 -5.18
C ILE A 348 6.37 3.32 -6.26
N ASN A 349 7.59 3.85 -6.11
CA ASN A 349 8.67 3.68 -7.06
C ASN A 349 9.73 2.69 -6.55
N THR A 350 9.29 1.47 -6.22
CA THR A 350 10.14 0.35 -5.80
C THR A 350 9.74 -0.92 -6.54
N LYS A 351 10.54 -1.98 -6.38
CA LYS A 351 10.15 -3.31 -6.83
C LYS A 351 9.02 -3.88 -5.96
N HIS A 352 8.33 -4.88 -6.50
CA HIS A 352 7.31 -5.69 -5.86
C HIS A 352 7.50 -7.16 -6.28
N LEU A 353 6.90 -8.12 -5.57
CA LEU A 353 7.03 -9.56 -5.80
C LEU A 353 6.82 -9.95 -7.27
N GLY A 354 5.82 -9.35 -7.93
CA GLY A 354 5.60 -9.53 -9.37
C GLY A 354 6.78 -9.12 -10.26
N SER A 355 7.36 -7.94 -10.06
CA SER A 355 8.47 -7.47 -10.91
C SER A 355 9.77 -8.24 -10.66
N ILE A 356 10.05 -8.63 -9.41
CA ILE A 356 11.21 -9.51 -9.15
C ILE A 356 11.00 -10.96 -9.63
N ALA A 357 9.74 -11.41 -9.78
CA ALA A 357 9.44 -12.67 -10.45
C ALA A 357 9.84 -12.59 -11.94
N GLU A 358 9.49 -11.50 -12.62
CA GLU A 358 9.89 -11.30 -14.02
C GLU A 358 11.40 -11.15 -14.20
N ASP A 359 12.09 -10.45 -13.28
CA ASP A 359 13.55 -10.37 -13.27
C ASP A 359 14.20 -11.78 -13.20
N ALA A 360 13.53 -12.74 -12.55
CA ALA A 360 13.94 -14.13 -12.44
C ALA A 360 13.44 -15.02 -13.61
N GLY A 361 12.86 -14.42 -14.65
CA GLY A 361 12.28 -15.13 -15.80
C GLY A 361 11.01 -15.94 -15.46
N LYS A 362 10.30 -15.55 -14.40
CA LYS A 362 9.04 -16.15 -13.94
C LYS A 362 7.86 -15.26 -14.35
N THR A 363 6.64 -15.79 -14.26
CA THR A 363 5.41 -15.03 -14.58
C THR A 363 4.59 -14.76 -13.33
N TRP A 364 3.81 -13.68 -13.35
CA TRP A 364 2.90 -13.34 -12.26
C TRP A 364 1.60 -12.72 -12.75
N LYS A 365 0.53 -12.85 -11.96
CA LYS A 365 -0.74 -12.13 -12.18
C LYS A 365 -1.45 -11.83 -10.85
N GLY A 366 -2.22 -10.75 -10.84
CA GLY A 366 -3.18 -10.40 -9.80
C GLY A 366 -4.61 -10.57 -10.31
N TYR A 367 -5.49 -11.16 -9.50
CA TYR A 367 -6.89 -11.40 -9.86
C TYR A 367 -7.83 -10.87 -8.77
N ILE A 368 -8.92 -10.21 -9.17
CA ILE A 368 -9.86 -9.62 -8.23
C ILE A 368 -11.32 -9.83 -8.66
N GLU A 369 -12.19 -10.14 -7.71
CA GLU A 369 -13.62 -10.28 -7.95
C GLU A 369 -14.33 -8.91 -8.00
N GLY A 370 -15.45 -8.81 -8.72
CA GLY A 370 -16.27 -7.58 -8.76
C GLY A 370 -16.05 -6.71 -10.00
N THR A 371 -15.12 -7.10 -10.88
CA THR A 371 -14.96 -6.51 -12.21
C THR A 371 -14.95 -7.57 -13.31
N ASN A 372 -15.26 -7.13 -14.54
CA ASN A 372 -15.10 -7.90 -15.79
C ASN A 372 -14.00 -7.32 -16.69
N SER A 373 -13.31 -6.27 -16.24
CA SER A 373 -12.31 -5.55 -17.00
C SER A 373 -10.93 -5.79 -16.41
N SER A 374 -9.92 -5.95 -17.27
CA SER A 374 -8.52 -5.95 -16.81
C SER A 374 -8.12 -4.53 -16.40
N CYS A 375 -7.36 -4.39 -15.30
CA CYS A 375 -6.92 -3.11 -14.75
C CYS A 375 -8.09 -2.10 -14.57
N ASP A 376 -9.21 -2.53 -13.97
CA ASP A 376 -10.33 -1.64 -13.67
C ASP A 376 -9.98 -0.72 -12.50
N LEU A 377 -9.78 0.57 -12.77
CA LEU A 377 -9.51 1.54 -11.70
C LEU A 377 -10.80 2.12 -11.12
N THR A 378 -11.99 1.63 -11.46
CA THR A 378 -13.25 2.24 -11.03
C THR A 378 -13.82 1.52 -9.82
N ALA A 379 -13.52 2.02 -8.61
CA ALA A 379 -14.12 1.52 -7.38
C ALA A 379 -15.67 1.61 -7.44
N LYS A 380 -16.34 0.50 -7.14
CA LYS A 380 -17.81 0.40 -7.13
C LYS A 380 -18.18 -0.75 -6.19
N SER A 381 -18.86 -0.49 -5.08
CA SER A 381 -19.22 -1.57 -4.14
C SER A 381 -19.88 -2.76 -4.85
N PRO A 382 -19.41 -4.00 -4.64
CA PRO A 382 -18.38 -4.42 -3.68
C PRO A 382 -16.95 -4.54 -4.26
N TYR A 383 -16.69 -4.02 -5.45
CA TYR A 383 -15.38 -3.99 -6.08
C TYR A 383 -14.53 -2.81 -5.60
N ASP A 384 -13.42 -3.16 -4.95
CA ASP A 384 -12.44 -2.24 -4.38
C ASP A 384 -11.06 -2.56 -4.99
N PRO A 385 -10.55 -1.75 -5.95
CA PRO A 385 -9.35 -2.08 -6.71
C PRO A 385 -8.06 -2.06 -5.87
N ASP A 386 -8.07 -1.36 -4.74
CA ASP A 386 -7.01 -1.28 -3.73
C ASP A 386 -6.60 -2.63 -3.12
N ASP A 387 -7.51 -3.62 -3.11
CA ASP A 387 -7.22 -5.01 -2.71
C ASP A 387 -6.15 -5.69 -3.61
N LEU A 388 -5.80 -5.06 -4.75
CA LEU A 388 -4.63 -5.39 -5.55
C LEU A 388 -3.49 -4.39 -5.27
N PRO A 389 -2.54 -4.70 -4.35
CA PRO A 389 -1.48 -3.76 -3.96
C PRO A 389 -0.59 -3.36 -5.12
N PHE A 390 -0.52 -4.19 -6.16
CA PHE A 390 0.29 -3.94 -7.34
C PHE A 390 -0.07 -2.64 -8.06
N LEU A 391 -1.33 -2.17 -7.96
CA LEU A 391 -1.75 -0.89 -8.54
C LEU A 391 -0.97 0.30 -7.99
N TYR A 392 -0.50 0.23 -6.75
CA TYR A 392 0.26 1.32 -6.14
C TYR A 392 1.66 1.47 -6.73
N PHE A 393 2.19 0.47 -7.43
CA PHE A 393 3.56 0.52 -7.96
C PHE A 393 3.60 1.21 -9.32
N LYS A 394 4.56 2.12 -9.49
CA LYS A 394 4.72 2.95 -10.69
C LYS A 394 4.75 2.13 -11.98
N GLY A 395 5.45 1.00 -11.98
CA GLY A 395 5.57 0.11 -13.14
C GLY A 395 4.26 -0.59 -13.53
N VAL A 396 3.24 -0.56 -12.67
CA VAL A 396 1.92 -1.13 -12.92
C VAL A 396 0.90 0.00 -13.09
N GLY A 397 0.67 0.79 -12.05
CA GLY A 397 -0.40 1.80 -12.03
C GLY A 397 -0.28 2.88 -13.12
N ASN A 398 0.95 3.20 -13.55
CA ASN A 398 1.19 4.18 -14.61
C ASN A 398 1.46 3.57 -15.99
N ASP A 399 1.42 2.24 -16.11
CA ASP A 399 1.54 1.52 -17.38
C ASP A 399 0.26 0.72 -17.62
N THR A 400 -0.68 1.31 -18.36
CA THR A 400 -1.98 0.70 -18.63
C THR A 400 -1.85 -0.65 -19.33
N THR A 401 -0.90 -0.82 -20.26
CA THR A 401 -0.73 -2.08 -20.98
C THR A 401 -0.19 -3.17 -20.07
N TYR A 402 0.85 -2.85 -19.30
CA TYR A 402 1.40 -3.78 -18.32
C TYR A 402 0.35 -4.14 -17.27
N CYS A 403 -0.34 -3.15 -16.70
CA CYS A 403 -1.44 -3.37 -15.76
C CYS A 403 -2.53 -4.27 -16.34
N GLN A 404 -2.99 -4.02 -17.57
CA GLN A 404 -4.00 -4.85 -18.24
C GLN A 404 -3.51 -6.26 -18.51
N ASN A 405 -2.20 -6.51 -18.67
CA ASN A 405 -1.66 -7.85 -18.86
C ASN A 405 -1.59 -8.65 -17.55
N HIS A 406 -1.35 -7.99 -16.42
CA HIS A 406 -1.13 -8.64 -15.14
C HIS A 406 -2.33 -8.63 -14.19
N LEU A 407 -3.13 -7.57 -14.18
CA LEU A 407 -4.26 -7.41 -13.25
C LEU A 407 -5.58 -7.70 -13.96
N LYS A 408 -6.22 -8.79 -13.54
CA LYS A 408 -7.31 -9.46 -14.27
C LYS A 408 -8.56 -9.62 -13.39
N PRO A 409 -9.75 -9.72 -13.99
CA PRO A 409 -10.94 -10.14 -13.26
C PRO A 409 -10.79 -11.60 -12.76
N ILE A 410 -11.41 -11.94 -11.64
CA ILE A 410 -11.30 -13.29 -11.06
C ILE A 410 -11.86 -14.40 -11.96
N SER A 411 -12.73 -14.07 -12.92
CA SER A 411 -13.18 -15.01 -13.95
C SER A 411 -12.02 -15.57 -14.78
N ASP A 412 -11.00 -14.75 -15.02
CA ASP A 412 -9.82 -15.15 -15.77
C ASP A 412 -8.94 -16.09 -14.95
N PHE A 413 -8.92 -15.95 -13.62
CA PHE A 413 -8.22 -16.88 -12.74
C PHE A 413 -8.75 -18.30 -12.93
N TRP A 414 -10.07 -18.46 -12.90
CA TRP A 414 -10.72 -19.77 -13.09
C TRP A 414 -10.53 -20.32 -14.50
N THR A 415 -10.44 -19.43 -15.49
CA THR A 415 -10.16 -19.81 -16.89
C THR A 415 -8.72 -20.28 -17.06
N ASP A 416 -7.75 -19.52 -16.54
CA ASP A 416 -6.33 -19.86 -16.58
C ASP A 416 -6.07 -21.18 -15.85
N LEU A 417 -6.70 -21.39 -14.69
CA LEU A 417 -6.59 -22.61 -13.90
C LEU A 417 -7.11 -23.87 -14.60
N ALA A 418 -8.16 -23.72 -15.43
CA ALA A 418 -8.75 -24.81 -16.20
C ALA A 418 -8.03 -25.04 -17.56
N SER A 419 -7.12 -24.15 -17.94
CA SER A 419 -6.44 -24.21 -19.23
C SER A 419 -5.43 -25.36 -19.28
N THR A 420 -5.38 -26.05 -20.43
CA THR A 420 -4.35 -27.06 -20.73
C THR A 420 -3.22 -26.51 -21.61
N THR A 421 -3.36 -25.28 -22.09
CA THR A 421 -2.42 -24.63 -23.02
C THR A 421 -1.74 -23.40 -22.40
N THR A 422 -2.43 -22.70 -21.50
CA THR A 422 -1.88 -21.60 -20.71
C THR A 422 -1.25 -22.18 -19.46
N LYS A 423 0.04 -21.91 -19.23
CA LYS A 423 0.68 -22.25 -17.96
C LYS A 423 0.23 -21.29 -16.87
N MET A 424 -0.03 -21.83 -15.68
CA MET A 424 -0.38 -21.01 -14.53
C MET A 424 0.79 -20.11 -14.13
N PRO A 425 0.56 -18.85 -13.69
CA PRO A 425 1.66 -17.97 -13.28
C PRO A 425 2.41 -18.52 -12.07
N ASN A 426 3.72 -18.28 -11.98
CA ASN A 426 4.54 -18.71 -10.83
C ASN A 426 4.14 -17.99 -9.54
N TYR A 427 3.79 -16.71 -9.63
CA TYR A 427 3.26 -15.94 -8.50
C TYR A 427 1.85 -15.44 -8.81
N VAL A 428 0.89 -15.81 -7.96
CA VAL A 428 -0.51 -15.43 -8.13
C VAL A 428 -1.00 -14.74 -6.87
N TRP A 429 -1.51 -13.52 -7.02
CA TRP A 429 -2.36 -12.89 -6.01
C TRP A 429 -3.80 -12.99 -6.46
N PHE A 430 -4.70 -13.48 -5.63
CA PHE A 430 -6.13 -13.43 -5.92
C PHE A 430 -6.90 -12.99 -4.69
N VAL A 431 -7.92 -12.16 -4.88
CA VAL A 431 -8.69 -11.59 -3.78
C VAL A 431 -10.18 -11.59 -4.11
N PRO A 432 -11.06 -11.97 -3.15
CA PRO A 432 -12.49 -11.76 -3.27
C PRO A 432 -12.83 -10.27 -3.37
N ASN A 433 -14.09 -9.95 -3.63
CA ASN A 433 -14.57 -8.57 -3.52
C ASN A 433 -14.84 -8.24 -2.04
N SER A 434 -15.07 -6.97 -1.71
CA SER A 434 -15.13 -6.56 -0.32
C SER A 434 -16.28 -7.20 0.48
N ASP A 435 -17.36 -7.64 -0.15
CA ASP A 435 -18.43 -8.41 0.54
C ASP A 435 -17.93 -9.79 1.04
N ASN A 436 -16.88 -10.31 0.41
CA ASN A 436 -16.36 -11.66 0.60
C ASN A 436 -14.96 -11.69 1.24
N THR A 437 -14.23 -10.57 1.30
CA THR A 437 -12.95 -10.47 2.03
C THR A 437 -13.11 -10.53 3.55
N MET A 438 -14.36 -10.53 4.03
CA MET A 438 -14.75 -10.40 5.44
C MET A 438 -14.57 -8.98 6.00
N HIS A 439 -14.31 -7.97 5.18
CA HIS A 439 -14.21 -6.58 5.65
C HIS A 439 -15.50 -6.11 6.37
N ASN A 440 -15.52 -4.93 6.97
CA ASN A 440 -16.62 -4.48 7.82
C ASN A 440 -17.92 -4.07 7.10
N ASN A 441 -18.03 -4.29 5.79
CA ASN A 441 -19.15 -3.86 4.94
C ASN A 441 -20.35 -4.84 4.91
N CYS A 442 -20.26 -5.99 5.59
CA CYS A 442 -21.26 -7.06 5.61
C CYS A 442 -22.13 -7.07 6.90
N GLY A 443 -22.20 -5.95 7.62
CA GLY A 443 -23.16 -5.69 8.70
C GLY A 443 -22.70 -6.11 10.11
N THR A 444 -22.42 -7.38 10.35
CA THR A 444 -21.95 -7.91 11.66
C THR A 444 -20.70 -8.76 11.49
N LEU A 445 -19.92 -8.93 12.56
CA LEU A 445 -18.74 -9.82 12.52
C LEU A 445 -19.10 -11.23 12.01
N SER A 446 -20.18 -11.82 12.54
CA SER A 446 -20.61 -13.17 12.17
C SER A 446 -21.03 -13.28 10.70
N THR A 447 -21.78 -12.30 10.19
CA THR A 447 -22.19 -12.29 8.78
C THR A 447 -21.00 -12.10 7.84
N CYS A 448 -20.02 -11.28 8.23
CA CYS A 448 -18.80 -11.08 7.48
C CYS A 448 -17.92 -12.32 7.41
N VAL A 449 -17.67 -12.96 8.55
CA VAL A 449 -16.92 -14.20 8.60
C VAL A 449 -17.63 -15.31 7.81
N THR A 450 -18.97 -15.38 7.91
CA THR A 450 -19.76 -16.35 7.14
C THR A 450 -19.69 -16.11 5.64
N ALA A 451 -19.72 -14.86 5.17
CA ALA A 451 -19.62 -14.52 3.75
C ALA A 451 -18.28 -14.98 3.16
N GLY A 452 -17.17 -14.60 3.79
CA GLY A 452 -15.84 -15.02 3.33
C GLY A 452 -15.61 -16.53 3.44
N ASP A 453 -16.07 -17.18 4.51
CA ASP A 453 -15.93 -18.64 4.65
C ASP A 453 -16.69 -19.39 3.55
N ASN A 454 -17.91 -18.92 3.21
CA ASN A 454 -18.69 -19.46 2.10
C ASN A 454 -18.03 -19.21 0.75
N TRP A 455 -17.46 -18.02 0.51
CA TRP A 455 -16.74 -17.73 -0.72
C TRP A 455 -15.55 -18.67 -0.88
N MET A 456 -14.76 -18.85 0.17
CA MET A 456 -13.60 -19.74 0.18
C MET A 456 -14.03 -21.20 -0.06
N LYS A 457 -15.09 -21.65 0.61
CA LYS A 457 -15.68 -22.99 0.43
C LYS A 457 -16.11 -23.26 -1.00
N ASN A 458 -16.68 -22.27 -1.69
CA ASN A 458 -17.21 -22.42 -3.04
C ASN A 458 -16.13 -22.32 -4.13
N ASN A 459 -15.00 -21.65 -3.84
CA ASN A 459 -14.00 -21.31 -4.86
C ASN A 459 -12.68 -22.07 -4.70
N LEU A 460 -12.15 -22.22 -3.48
CA LEU A 460 -10.86 -22.89 -3.28
C LEU A 460 -10.83 -24.35 -3.78
N PRO A 461 -11.90 -25.16 -3.73
CA PRO A 461 -11.87 -26.50 -4.32
C PRO A 461 -11.51 -26.51 -5.80
N LYS A 462 -11.75 -25.43 -6.56
CA LYS A 462 -11.31 -25.34 -7.96
C LYS A 462 -9.78 -25.32 -8.03
N LEU A 463 -9.14 -24.44 -7.25
CA LEU A 463 -7.68 -24.33 -7.13
C LEU A 463 -7.06 -25.64 -6.64
N LEU A 464 -7.56 -26.17 -5.51
CA LEU A 464 -6.97 -27.35 -4.86
C LEU A 464 -7.08 -28.63 -5.68
N ASN A 465 -8.02 -28.70 -6.63
CA ASN A 465 -8.17 -29.84 -7.55
C ASN A 465 -7.52 -29.62 -8.93
N SER A 466 -6.89 -28.47 -9.16
CA SER A 466 -6.24 -28.14 -10.44
C SER A 466 -4.95 -28.94 -10.67
N THR A 467 -4.45 -28.96 -11.91
CA THR A 467 -3.12 -29.49 -12.23
C THR A 467 -2.04 -28.75 -11.44
N ALA A 468 -2.17 -27.43 -11.31
CA ALA A 468 -1.21 -26.61 -10.58
C ALA A 468 -1.04 -27.05 -9.12
N PHE A 469 -2.10 -27.53 -8.48
CA PHE A 469 -2.04 -27.93 -7.07
C PHE A 469 -1.86 -29.43 -6.84
N THR A 470 -2.29 -30.26 -7.79
CA THR A 470 -2.25 -31.73 -7.65
C THR A 470 -1.05 -32.38 -8.32
N LYS A 471 -0.37 -31.68 -9.23
CA LYS A 471 0.77 -32.20 -10.03
C LYS A 471 2.03 -31.35 -9.93
N GLU A 472 1.90 -30.07 -9.61
CA GLU A 472 3.02 -29.13 -9.49
C GLU A 472 3.23 -28.75 -8.01
N LYS A 473 4.44 -28.32 -7.66
CA LYS A 473 4.77 -27.93 -6.28
C LYS A 473 4.20 -26.54 -6.01
N SER A 474 3.08 -26.51 -5.30
CA SER A 474 2.32 -25.28 -5.09
C SER A 474 2.05 -25.02 -3.61
N LEU A 475 2.18 -23.76 -3.22
CA LEU A 475 1.77 -23.27 -1.92
C LEU A 475 0.61 -22.29 -2.10
N LEU A 476 -0.45 -22.44 -1.31
CA LEU A 476 -1.47 -21.43 -1.09
C LEU A 476 -1.29 -20.85 0.32
N VAL A 477 -1.10 -19.54 0.38
CA VAL A 477 -1.08 -18.76 1.62
C VAL A 477 -2.40 -18.00 1.73
N ILE A 478 -3.14 -18.26 2.81
CA ILE A 478 -4.33 -17.52 3.18
C ILE A 478 -4.00 -16.75 4.45
N THR A 479 -4.02 -15.43 4.40
CA THR A 479 -3.71 -14.58 5.55
C THR A 479 -4.66 -13.40 5.64
N TRP A 480 -4.63 -12.68 6.75
CA TRP A 480 -5.34 -11.43 6.93
C TRP A 480 -4.36 -10.27 6.98
N ASP A 481 -4.77 -9.10 6.56
CA ASP A 481 -4.00 -7.86 6.62
C ASP A 481 -3.66 -7.46 8.07
N GLU A 482 -4.66 -7.45 8.94
CA GLU A 482 -4.60 -7.01 10.33
C GLU A 482 -5.74 -7.58 11.18
N ASP A 483 -5.64 -7.42 12.49
CA ASP A 483 -6.68 -7.79 13.43
C ASP A 483 -7.86 -6.79 13.41
N ARG A 484 -9.00 -7.19 13.96
CA ARG A 484 -10.17 -6.30 14.05
C ARG A 484 -10.09 -5.30 15.21
N TYR A 485 -9.31 -5.63 16.23
CA TYR A 485 -9.36 -5.05 17.57
C TYR A 485 -8.35 -3.92 17.78
N TRP A 486 -7.57 -3.59 16.75
CA TRP A 486 -6.53 -2.58 16.77
C TRP A 486 -5.52 -2.84 17.89
N THR A 487 -5.21 -4.13 18.14
CA THR A 487 -4.26 -4.45 19.19
C THR A 487 -2.84 -4.16 18.73
N PRO A 488 -1.94 -3.68 19.62
CA PRO A 488 -0.54 -3.50 19.25
C PRO A 488 0.13 -4.77 18.72
N ALA A 489 -0.27 -5.92 19.26
CA ALA A 489 0.24 -7.22 18.82
C ALA A 489 -0.26 -7.59 17.43
N ASN A 490 -1.42 -7.10 16.99
CA ASN A 490 -1.98 -7.34 15.67
C ASN A 490 -2.00 -8.83 15.22
N PRO A 491 -2.47 -9.79 16.04
CA PRO A 491 -2.46 -11.20 15.67
C PRO A 491 -3.46 -11.47 14.55
N ILE A 492 -3.00 -12.18 13.51
CA ILE A 492 -3.79 -12.54 12.34
C ILE A 492 -3.81 -14.06 12.15
N PRO A 493 -4.91 -14.63 11.62
CA PRO A 493 -4.87 -16.01 11.15
C PRO A 493 -3.94 -16.11 9.93
N THR A 494 -3.16 -17.19 9.85
CA THR A 494 -2.46 -17.54 8.61
C THR A 494 -2.51 -19.05 8.42
N ILE A 495 -3.03 -19.48 7.28
CA ILE A 495 -3.22 -20.87 6.89
C ILE A 495 -2.35 -21.14 5.66
N LEU A 496 -1.53 -22.18 5.74
CA LEU A 496 -0.72 -22.64 4.62
C LEU A 496 -1.27 -23.97 4.12
N VAL A 497 -1.58 -24.04 2.83
CA VAL A 497 -2.04 -25.25 2.15
C VAL A 497 -1.01 -25.58 1.08
N GLY A 498 -0.52 -26.81 1.05
CA GLY A 498 0.51 -27.23 0.10
C GLY A 498 0.03 -28.35 -0.80
N SER A 499 0.59 -28.42 -2.01
CA SER A 499 0.44 -29.58 -2.88
C SER A 499 0.86 -30.87 -2.14
N PRO A 500 0.35 -32.05 -2.52
CA PRO A 500 0.61 -33.30 -1.81
C PRO A 500 2.09 -33.54 -1.49
N GLY A 501 2.41 -33.75 -0.22
CA GLY A 501 3.78 -34.02 0.26
C GLY A 501 4.67 -32.79 0.44
N LEU A 502 4.19 -31.57 0.18
CA LEU A 502 4.99 -30.35 0.35
C LEU A 502 5.16 -29.95 1.82
N LEU A 503 4.10 -30.08 2.61
CA LEU A 503 4.03 -29.63 4.00
C LEU A 503 4.05 -30.82 4.97
N LYS A 504 4.39 -30.53 6.24
CA LYS A 504 4.20 -31.48 7.35
C LYS A 504 2.74 -31.95 7.44
N ALA A 505 2.53 -33.00 8.22
CA ALA A 505 1.20 -33.62 8.40
C ALA A 505 0.12 -32.59 8.77
N GLY A 506 -1.07 -32.76 8.21
CA GLY A 506 -2.22 -31.90 8.48
C GLY A 506 -2.52 -31.77 9.97
N GLY A 507 -2.87 -30.55 10.39
CA GLY A 507 -3.11 -30.18 11.78
C GLY A 507 -1.84 -29.76 12.53
N SER A 508 -0.67 -29.81 11.88
CA SER A 508 0.55 -29.26 12.45
C SER A 508 0.45 -27.74 12.57
N THR A 509 1.07 -27.19 13.62
CA THR A 509 1.11 -25.74 13.85
C THR A 509 2.54 -25.27 14.02
N SER A 510 2.82 -24.04 13.58
CA SER A 510 4.03 -23.32 13.97
C SER A 510 3.67 -22.22 14.95
N ASN A 511 4.40 -22.17 16.06
CA ASN A 511 4.34 -21.06 17.01
C ASN A 511 5.54 -20.10 16.87
N THR A 512 6.32 -20.24 15.80
CA THR A 512 7.37 -19.29 15.47
C THR A 512 6.71 -17.95 15.14
N TYR A 513 7.32 -16.86 15.59
CA TYR A 513 6.85 -15.53 15.25
C TYR A 513 7.03 -15.27 13.76
N TYR A 514 5.93 -14.94 13.10
CA TYR A 514 5.91 -14.54 11.70
C TYR A 514 5.07 -13.27 11.52
N ASN A 515 5.46 -12.45 10.55
CA ASN A 515 4.68 -11.33 10.06
C ASN A 515 4.69 -11.31 8.52
N HIS A 516 4.10 -10.28 7.92
CA HIS A 516 4.03 -10.16 6.46
C HIS A 516 5.39 -10.20 5.77
N TYR A 517 6.47 -9.68 6.37
CA TYR A 517 7.82 -9.77 5.79
C TYR A 517 8.37 -11.20 5.79
N ASN A 518 8.04 -12.01 6.79
CA ASN A 518 8.40 -13.44 6.78
C ASN A 518 7.66 -14.18 5.66
N VAL A 519 6.41 -13.81 5.39
CA VAL A 519 5.65 -14.35 4.25
C VAL A 519 6.29 -13.91 2.94
N THR A 520 6.57 -12.63 2.73
CA THR A 520 7.28 -12.09 1.55
C THR A 520 8.58 -12.85 1.31
N ARG A 521 9.41 -13.01 2.35
CA ARG A 521 10.68 -13.73 2.25
C ARG A 521 10.49 -15.20 1.88
N THR A 522 9.42 -15.83 2.35
CA THR A 522 9.09 -17.21 1.98
C THR A 522 8.75 -17.33 0.49
N VAL A 523 8.02 -16.37 -0.07
CA VAL A 523 7.71 -16.32 -1.51
C VAL A 523 9.00 -16.17 -2.33
N GLU A 524 9.89 -15.27 -1.90
CA GLU A 524 11.18 -15.02 -2.55
C GLU A 524 12.03 -16.30 -2.61
N ASP A 525 12.24 -16.96 -1.46
CA ASP A 525 13.03 -18.18 -1.40
C ASP A 525 12.37 -19.32 -2.20
N ALA A 526 11.04 -19.46 -2.13
CA ALA A 526 10.28 -20.49 -2.84
C ALA A 526 10.39 -20.38 -4.36
N LEU A 527 10.37 -19.15 -4.90
CA LEU A 527 10.39 -18.90 -6.34
C LEU A 527 11.79 -18.55 -6.87
N GLY A 528 12.80 -18.48 -5.99
CA GLY A 528 14.18 -18.15 -6.35
C GLY A 528 14.37 -16.68 -6.73
N LEU A 529 13.70 -15.77 -6.02
CA LEU A 529 13.70 -14.34 -6.29
C LEU A 529 14.75 -13.61 -5.43
N THR A 530 15.14 -12.42 -5.87
CA THR A 530 16.04 -11.55 -5.07
C THR A 530 15.22 -10.68 -4.13
N PRO A 531 15.58 -10.59 -2.83
CA PRO A 531 14.89 -9.71 -1.89
C PRO A 531 14.88 -8.24 -2.31
N MET A 532 13.81 -7.52 -1.99
CA MET A 532 13.58 -6.15 -2.47
C MET A 532 14.12 -5.08 -1.54
N THR A 533 14.02 -5.29 -0.23
CA THR A 533 14.35 -4.29 0.81
C THR A 533 15.26 -4.89 1.88
N SER A 534 15.48 -4.15 2.98
CA SER A 534 16.13 -4.72 4.17
C SER A 534 15.17 -5.53 5.04
N ASN A 535 13.86 -5.33 4.93
CA ASN A 535 12.88 -5.98 5.81
C ASN A 535 12.68 -7.45 5.44
N ASP A 536 12.41 -7.73 4.18
CA ASP A 536 12.32 -9.07 3.57
C ASP A 536 13.68 -9.78 3.51
N LYS A 537 14.74 -9.10 3.09
CA LYS A 537 16.10 -9.68 3.03
C LYS A 537 16.58 -10.23 4.38
N ASN A 538 16.24 -9.55 5.46
CA ASN A 538 16.68 -9.93 6.79
C ASN A 538 15.60 -10.73 7.56
N ALA A 539 14.37 -10.82 7.04
CA ALA A 539 13.34 -11.69 7.60
C ALA A 539 13.75 -13.16 7.49
N VAL A 540 13.32 -13.95 8.48
CA VAL A 540 13.48 -15.41 8.45
C VAL A 540 12.30 -15.98 7.64
N PRO A 541 12.51 -16.75 6.56
CA PRO A 541 11.39 -17.38 5.86
C PRO A 541 10.68 -18.35 6.79
N ILE A 542 9.43 -18.68 6.50
CA ILE A 542 8.70 -19.74 7.19
C ILE A 542 9.43 -21.06 6.91
N TYR A 543 10.10 -21.62 7.90
CA TYR A 543 11.08 -22.70 7.70
C TYR A 543 10.67 -24.03 8.36
N ASP A 544 9.72 -23.99 9.30
CA ASP A 544 9.40 -25.09 10.21
C ASP A 544 8.13 -25.84 9.83
N ILE A 545 7.63 -25.66 8.60
CA ILE A 545 6.36 -26.22 8.11
C ILE A 545 6.51 -27.20 6.94
N TRP A 546 7.70 -27.26 6.34
CA TRP A 546 7.99 -28.09 5.17
C TRP A 546 8.15 -29.57 5.55
N ALA A 547 7.70 -30.46 4.66
CA ALA A 547 8.01 -31.88 4.76
C ALA A 547 9.53 -32.12 4.63
N PRO A 548 10.08 -33.19 5.25
CA PRO A 548 11.51 -33.51 5.20
C PRO A 548 12.09 -33.72 3.80
#